data_AF-A0A1G8V3Q3-F1
#
_entry.id   AF-A0A1G8V3Q3-F1
#
_cell.length_a   1.000
_cell.length_b   1.000
_cell.length_c   1.000
_cell.angle_alpha   90.00
_cell.angle_beta   90.00
_cell.angle_gamma   90.00
#
_symmetry.space_group_name_H-M   'P 1'
#
loop_
_entity.id
_entity.type
_entity.pdbx_description
1 polymer ?
#
loop_
_entity_poly.entity_id
_entity_poly.type
_entity_poly.pdbx_seq_one_letter_code
_entity_poly.pdbx_strand_id
1 'polypeptide(L)'
;MADLNPGAWRRATPSLGLTRAELDAFVDQARQDGFIPKGQAFSSKQACIVALRQAREAAYAAHHAAEAARRRPSSRPRSSASCCEIPAAEVNAWLAALPPERLDP
;
A
#
# COMPACT_ATOMS: atom_id res chain seq x y z
N MET A 1 -1.57 17.91 -32.14
CA MET A 1 -1.40 16.75 -31.25
C MET A 1 -1.96 17.15 -29.90
N ALA A 2 -2.78 16.32 -29.25
CA ALA A 2 -3.28 16.66 -27.93
C ALA A 2 -2.11 16.57 -26.93
N ASP A 3 -1.67 17.71 -26.39
CA ASP A 3 -0.66 17.80 -25.35
C ASP A 3 -1.23 17.24 -24.03
N LEU A 4 -1.20 15.91 -23.91
CA LEU A 4 -1.64 15.22 -22.71
C LEU A 4 -0.49 15.25 -21.70
N ASN A 5 -0.71 15.96 -20.59
CA ASN A 5 0.23 16.05 -19.48
C ASN A 5 0.84 14.68 -19.12
N PRO A 6 2.15 14.58 -18.86
CA PRO A 6 2.76 13.33 -18.43
C PRO A 6 2.09 12.80 -17.17
N GLY A 7 1.71 11.52 -17.18
CA GLY A 7 0.97 10.87 -16.08
C GLY A 7 -0.53 11.19 -16.05
N ALA A 8 -1.08 11.88 -17.06
CA ALA A 8 -2.54 12.07 -17.18
C ALA A 8 -3.30 10.74 -17.27
N TRP A 9 -2.71 9.73 -17.92
CA TRP A 9 -3.32 8.40 -18.06
C TRP A 9 -3.63 7.71 -16.71
N ARG A 10 -2.89 8.04 -15.65
CA ARG A 10 -3.11 7.49 -14.29
C ARG A 10 -4.31 8.12 -13.58
N ARG A 11 -4.64 9.37 -13.92
CA ARG A 11 -5.72 10.17 -13.31
C ARG A 11 -7.00 10.15 -14.12
N ALA A 12 -6.89 10.10 -15.44
CA ALA A 12 -8.02 10.01 -16.33
C ALA A 12 -8.74 8.66 -16.16
N THR A 13 -10.07 8.67 -16.18
CA THR A 13 -10.87 7.44 -16.27
C THR A 13 -11.03 7.08 -17.73
N PRO A 14 -10.46 5.94 -18.19
CA PRO A 14 -10.62 5.50 -19.57
C PRO A 14 -12.10 5.24 -19.84
N SER A 15 -12.68 6.03 -20.76
CA SER A 15 -14.09 5.99 -21.11
C SER A 15 -14.25 6.01 -22.63
N LEU A 16 -15.43 5.62 -23.10
CA LEU A 16 -15.79 5.66 -24.52
C LEU A 16 -15.92 7.09 -25.07
N GLY A 17 -15.97 8.10 -24.19
CA GLY A 17 -15.98 9.51 -24.58
C GLY A 17 -14.63 10.03 -25.09
N LEU A 18 -13.53 9.30 -24.83
CA LEU A 18 -12.22 9.63 -25.36
C LEU A 18 -12.09 9.22 -26.84
N THR A 19 -11.40 10.06 -27.61
CA THR A 19 -11.04 9.75 -28.99
C THR A 19 -10.05 8.59 -29.05
N ARG A 20 -9.94 7.94 -30.21
CA ARG A 20 -8.96 6.86 -30.40
C ARG A 20 -7.53 7.38 -30.19
N ALA A 21 -7.23 8.58 -30.68
CA ALA A 21 -5.92 9.21 -30.56
C ALA A 21 -5.54 9.48 -29.09
N GLU A 22 -6.48 9.93 -28.26
CA GLU A 22 -6.22 10.13 -26.83
C GLU A 22 -5.99 8.80 -26.09
N LEU A 23 -6.77 7.77 -26.41
CA LEU A 23 -6.57 6.43 -25.85
C LEU A 23 -5.21 5.86 -26.24
N ASP A 24 -4.80 6.02 -27.50
CA ASP A 24 -3.49 5.55 -27.98
C ASP A 24 -2.34 6.33 -27.32
N ALA A 25 -2.48 7.65 -27.15
CA ALA A 25 -1.51 8.45 -26.41
C ALA A 25 -1.37 8.01 -24.94
N PHE A 26 -2.49 7.68 -24.27
CA PHE A 26 -2.45 7.11 -22.92
C PHE A 26 -1.82 5.72 -22.88
N VAL A 27 -2.07 4.88 -23.89
CA VAL A 27 -1.42 3.56 -24.00
C VAL A 27 0.09 3.73 -24.15
N ASP A 28 0.54 4.69 -24.95
CA ASP A 28 1.98 4.94 -25.13
C ASP A 28 2.64 5.47 -23.86
N GLN A 29 1.97 6.36 -23.10
CA GLN A 29 2.46 6.77 -21.78
C GLN A 29 2.50 5.60 -20.79
N ALA A 30 1.47 4.75 -20.75
CA ALA A 30 1.44 3.57 -19.88
C ALA A 30 2.51 2.52 -20.24
N ARG A 31 2.88 2.42 -21.53
CA ARG A 31 4.01 1.61 -22.00
C ARG A 31 5.37 2.18 -21.57
N GLN A 32 5.53 3.51 -21.62
CA GLN A 32 6.74 4.17 -21.13
C GLN A 32 6.92 3.95 -19.63
N ASP A 33 5.82 4.00 -18.87
CA ASP A 33 5.79 3.71 -17.44
C ASP A 33 5.91 2.20 -17.11
N GLY A 34 5.91 1.32 -18.12
CA GLY A 34 6.11 -0.12 -17.96
C GLY A 34 4.87 -0.92 -17.52
N PHE A 35 3.69 -0.32 -17.50
CA PHE A 35 2.44 -1.00 -17.10
C PHE A 35 1.73 -1.72 -18.26
N ILE A 36 2.08 -1.40 -19.51
CA ILE A 36 1.60 -2.10 -20.70
C ILE A 36 2.82 -2.65 -21.48
N PRO A 37 2.81 -3.94 -21.88
CA PRO A 37 3.85 -4.52 -22.72
C PRO A 37 4.06 -3.75 -24.03
N LYS A 38 5.33 -3.53 -24.38
CA LYS A 38 5.70 -2.98 -25.69
C LYS A 38 5.29 -3.98 -26.78
N GLY A 39 4.53 -3.52 -27.77
CA GLY A 39 4.05 -4.34 -28.88
C GLY A 39 2.66 -4.96 -28.69
N GLN A 40 2.00 -4.79 -27.53
CA GLN A 40 0.61 -5.23 -27.39
C GLN A 40 -0.30 -4.39 -28.29
N ALA A 41 -0.84 -5.00 -29.35
CA ALA A 41 -1.79 -4.37 -30.26
C ALA A 41 -3.23 -4.53 -29.75
N PHE A 42 -4.05 -3.49 -29.91
CA PHE A 42 -5.44 -3.48 -29.50
C PHE A 42 -6.35 -3.33 -30.71
N SER A 43 -7.11 -4.37 -31.03
CA SER A 43 -8.01 -4.44 -32.18
C SER A 43 -9.29 -3.59 -32.03
N SER A 44 -9.59 -3.08 -30.83
CA SER A 44 -10.76 -2.25 -30.58
C SER A 44 -10.49 -1.14 -29.57
N LYS A 45 -11.34 -0.09 -29.58
CA LYS A 45 -11.33 0.95 -28.53
C LYS A 45 -11.58 0.36 -27.14
N GLN A 46 -12.51 -0.58 -27.06
CA GLN A 46 -12.85 -1.23 -25.80
C GLN A 46 -11.64 -1.99 -25.22
N ALA A 47 -10.86 -2.66 -26.07
CA ALA A 47 -9.63 -3.33 -25.65
C ALA A 47 -8.59 -2.35 -25.07
N CYS A 48 -8.40 -1.18 -25.69
CA CYS A 48 -7.53 -0.12 -25.12
C CYS A 48 -8.05 0.36 -23.76
N ILE A 49 -9.36 0.59 -23.64
CA ILE A 49 -9.98 1.05 -22.39
C ILE A 49 -9.77 0.04 -21.27
N VAL A 50 -9.98 -1.25 -21.55
CA VAL A 50 -9.77 -2.34 -20.57
C VAL A 50 -8.31 -2.41 -20.16
N ALA A 51 -7.38 -2.40 -21.10
CA ALA A 51 -5.96 -2.44 -20.82
C ALA A 51 -5.49 -1.23 -19.99
N LEU A 52 -5.97 -0.03 -20.32
CA LEU A 52 -5.67 1.18 -19.55
C LEU A 52 -6.24 1.13 -18.13
N ARG A 53 -7.43 0.56 -17.95
CA ARG A 53 -8.01 0.36 -16.60
C ARG A 53 -7.14 -0.58 -15.76
N GLN A 54 -6.73 -1.71 -16.33
CA GLN A 54 -5.83 -2.66 -15.67
C GLN A 54 -4.47 -2.05 -15.35
N ALA A 55 -3.87 -1.32 -16.29
CA ALA A 55 -2.61 -0.62 -16.08
C ALA A 55 -2.71 0.40 -14.93
N ARG A 56 -3.84 1.12 -14.84
CA ARG A 56 -4.08 2.09 -13.78
C ARG A 56 -4.27 1.42 -12.42
N GLU A 57 -4.98 0.31 -12.37
CA GLU A 57 -5.14 -0.49 -11.15
C GLU A 57 -3.80 -1.04 -10.66
N ALA A 58 -2.97 -1.56 -11.58
CA ALA A 58 -1.61 -2.00 -11.27
C ALA A 58 -0.72 -0.85 -10.76
N ALA A 59 -0.82 0.34 -11.36
CA ALA A 59 -0.10 1.52 -10.89
C ALA A 59 -0.55 1.96 -9.49
N TYR A 60 -1.85 1.90 -9.21
CA TYR A 60 -2.41 2.19 -7.89
C TYR A 60 -1.95 1.17 -6.85
N ALA A 61 -2.00 -0.12 -7.18
CA ALA A 61 -1.52 -1.20 -6.32
C ALA A 61 -0.01 -1.05 -6.03
N ALA A 62 0.80 -0.71 -7.03
CA ALA A 62 2.24 -0.46 -6.85
C ALA A 62 2.50 0.74 -5.92
N HIS A 63 1.73 1.83 -6.07
CA HIS A 63 1.82 2.98 -5.17
C HIS A 63 1.49 2.59 -3.73
N HIS A 64 0.38 1.88 -3.51
CA HIS A 64 0.00 1.42 -2.18
C HIS A 64 0.97 0.40 -1.58
N ALA A 65 1.52 -0.51 -2.40
CA ALA A 65 2.56 -1.42 -1.95
C ALA A 65 3.82 -0.65 -1.49
N ALA A 66 4.22 0.39 -2.21
CA ALA A 66 5.32 1.25 -1.82
C ALA A 66 5.03 2.03 -0.53
N GLU A 67 3.81 2.55 -0.36
CA GLU A 67 3.39 3.20 0.90
C GLU A 67 3.33 2.22 2.07
N ALA A 68 2.80 1.00 1.85
CA ALA A 68 2.78 -0.05 2.84
C ALA A 68 4.19 -0.50 3.23
N ALA A 69 5.13 -0.53 2.29
CA ALA A 69 6.55 -0.79 2.56
C ALA A 69 7.19 0.33 3.38
N ARG A 70 6.81 1.60 3.17
CA ARG A 70 7.26 2.74 4.01
C ARG A 70 6.65 2.71 5.41
N ARG A 71 5.41 2.23 5.53
CA ARG A 71 4.69 2.08 6.81
C ARG A 71 5.02 0.80 7.53
N ARG A 72 5.66 -0.18 6.88
CA ARG A 72 6.23 -1.33 7.59
C ARG A 72 7.21 -0.73 8.59
N PRO A 73 6.94 -0.83 9.91
CA PRO A 73 7.97 -0.55 10.87
C PRO A 73 9.09 -1.49 10.48
N SER A 74 10.28 -0.94 10.27
CA SER A 74 11.49 -1.74 10.14
C SER A 74 11.47 -2.69 11.33
N SER A 75 11.10 -3.94 11.09
CA SER A 75 11.30 -5.04 12.02
C SER A 75 12.80 -5.31 12.03
N ARG A 76 13.58 -4.30 12.44
CA ARG A 76 14.66 -4.53 13.37
C ARG A 76 13.97 -5.37 14.45
N PRO A 77 14.43 -6.60 14.74
CA PRO A 77 13.93 -7.31 15.89
C PRO A 77 14.20 -6.36 17.06
N ARG A 78 13.14 -5.68 17.48
CA ARG A 78 13.09 -4.93 18.71
C ARG A 78 13.11 -6.08 19.69
N SER A 79 14.31 -6.38 20.17
CA SER A 79 14.59 -7.36 21.21
C SER A 79 13.39 -7.37 22.13
N SER A 80 12.71 -8.53 22.18
CA SER A 80 11.76 -8.92 23.21
C SER A 80 11.35 -7.73 24.07
N ALA A 81 10.30 -7.00 23.66
CA ALA A 81 9.58 -6.20 24.64
C ALA A 81 9.03 -7.25 25.60
N SER A 82 9.82 -7.53 26.63
CA SER A 82 9.49 -8.44 27.69
C SER A 82 8.08 -8.11 28.09
N CYS A 83 7.17 -9.07 27.98
CA CYS A 83 6.09 -9.17 28.95
C CYS A 83 6.71 -8.77 30.29
N CYS A 84 6.16 -7.75 30.95
CA CYS A 84 6.64 -7.31 32.25
C CYS A 84 6.46 -8.48 33.23
N GLU A 85 7.41 -9.41 33.24
CA GLU A 85 7.52 -10.50 34.17
C GLU A 85 7.98 -9.87 35.47
N ILE A 86 7.02 -9.55 36.33
CA ILE A 86 7.32 -9.17 37.70
C ILE A 86 7.83 -10.46 38.38
N PRO A 87 9.09 -10.52 38.84
CA PRO A 87 9.61 -11.71 39.49
C PRO A 87 8.80 -12.01 40.75
N ALA A 88 8.55 -13.29 41.05
CA ALA A 88 7.86 -13.70 42.27
C ALA A 88 8.51 -13.11 43.55
N ALA A 89 9.82 -12.87 43.52
CA ALA A 89 10.55 -12.21 44.60
C ALA A 89 10.09 -10.77 44.87
N GLU A 90 9.77 -10.01 43.83
CA GLU A 90 9.29 -8.62 43.95
C GLU A 90 7.86 -8.59 44.52
N VAL A 91 7.00 -9.52 44.08
CA VAL A 91 5.66 -9.71 44.64
C VAL A 91 5.73 -10.13 46.10
N ASN A 92 6.60 -11.07 46.46
CA ASN A 92 6.75 -11.54 47.85
C ASN A 92 7.30 -10.44 48.77
N ALA A 93 8.22 -9.61 48.27
CA ALA A 93 8.73 -8.46 49.02
C ALA A 93 7.62 -7.43 49.28
N TRP A 94 6.74 -7.20 48.29
CA TRP A 94 5.59 -6.31 48.46
C TRP A 94 4.56 -6.87 49.45
N LEU A 95 4.22 -8.16 49.36
CA LEU A 95 3.33 -8.83 50.32
C LEU A 95 3.89 -8.80 51.75
N ALA A 96 5.20 -8.99 51.92
CA ALA A 96 5.86 -8.92 53.23
C ALA A 96 5.93 -7.49 53.80
N ALA A 97 5.84 -6.47 52.94
CA ALA A 97 5.83 -5.07 53.34
C ALA A 97 4.44 -4.57 53.74
N LEU A 98 3.37 -5.35 53.50
CA LEU A 98 2.05 -5.03 54.00
C LEU A 98 2.04 -5.21 55.53
N PRO A 99 1.53 -4.24 56.30
CA PRO A 99 1.36 -4.41 57.73
C PRO A 99 0.45 -5.64 57.96
N PRO A 100 0.74 -6.49 58.97
CA PRO A 100 -0.18 -7.55 59.32
C PRO A 100 -1.51 -6.87 59.67
N GLU A 101 -2.54 -7.07 58.83
CA GLU A 101 -3.88 -6.72 59.24
C GLU A 101 -4.07 -7.37 60.61
N ARG A 102 -4.39 -6.52 61.59
CA ARG A 102 -4.75 -6.98 62.91
C ARG A 102 -5.99 -7.85 62.73
N LEU A 103 -5.78 -9.16 62.66
CA LEU A 103 -6.76 -10.16 63.03
C LEU A 103 -7.07 -9.90 64.51
N ASP A 104 -7.94 -8.93 64.76
CA ASP A 104 -8.68 -8.86 66.01
C ASP A 104 -9.64 -10.06 66.02
N PRO A 105 -9.61 -10.92 67.05
CA PRO A 105 -10.38 -12.16 67.15
C PRO A 105 -11.90 -11.95 67.22
#